data_AF-A0A914Q5T0-F1
#
_entry.id   AF-A0A914Q5T0-F1
#
_cell.length_a   1.000
_cell.length_b   1.000
_cell.length_c   1.000
_cell.angle_alpha   90.00
_cell.angle_beta   90.00
_cell.angle_gamma   90.00
#
_symmetry.space_group_name_H-M   'P 1'
#
loop_
_entity.id
_entity.type
_entity.pdbx_description
1 polymer ?
#
loop_
_entity_poly.entity_id
_entity_poly.type
_entity_poly.pdbx_seq_one_letter_code
_entity_poly.pdbx_strand_id
1 'polypeptide(L)'
;MKVIIFAFLFSIFVSIFAQQNDYCKTCYKIINDLKEEFNQGFDGITVNQLIKALDQECKDALGGSNEMICISTAKKNAAKLLKVLRKKGSNNNQACIALGFCKNIV
;
A
#
# COMPACT_ATOMS: atom_id res chain seq x y z
N MET A 1 -17.56 -33.48 -36.74
CA MET A 1 -17.82 -32.07 -37.08
C MET A 1 -17.78 -31.26 -35.80
N LYS A 2 -16.85 -30.29 -35.72
CA LYS A 2 -16.77 -29.13 -34.81
C LYS A 2 -16.53 -29.35 -33.30
N VAL A 3 -15.24 -29.33 -32.96
CA VAL A 3 -14.68 -28.60 -31.80
C VAL A 3 -15.27 -27.18 -31.81
N ILE A 4 -15.60 -26.59 -30.65
CA ILE A 4 -15.05 -25.33 -30.09
C ILE A 4 -15.64 -25.13 -28.68
N ILE A 5 -14.85 -25.56 -27.70
CA ILE A 5 -14.80 -25.04 -26.32
C ILE A 5 -14.42 -23.54 -26.40
N PHE A 6 -14.69 -22.77 -25.34
CA PHE A 6 -14.23 -21.38 -25.08
C PHE A 6 -15.30 -20.30 -25.22
N ALA A 7 -16.18 -20.21 -24.23
CA ALA A 7 -17.01 -19.03 -23.99
C ALA A 7 -16.97 -18.54 -22.52
N PHE A 8 -15.84 -18.73 -21.82
CA PHE A 8 -15.72 -18.33 -20.39
C PHE A 8 -14.34 -17.77 -19.99
N LEU A 9 -13.63 -17.09 -20.91
CA LEU A 9 -12.35 -16.45 -20.60
C LEU A 9 -12.24 -15.05 -21.22
N PHE A 10 -13.08 -14.09 -20.81
CA PHE A 10 -12.83 -12.70 -21.22
C PHE A 10 -13.09 -11.61 -20.18
N SER A 11 -13.66 -11.90 -19.01
CA SER A 11 -14.11 -10.82 -18.10
C SER A 11 -13.41 -10.75 -16.74
N ILE A 12 -12.11 -11.07 -16.64
CA ILE A 12 -11.38 -10.99 -15.35
C ILE A 12 -10.20 -9.97 -15.38
N PHE A 13 -9.79 -9.46 -16.55
CA PHE A 13 -8.59 -8.60 -16.62
C PHE A 13 -8.81 -7.12 -16.25
N VAL A 14 -10.04 -6.62 -16.22
CA VAL A 14 -10.31 -5.19 -15.96
C VAL A 14 -10.29 -4.87 -14.45
N SER A 15 -10.56 -5.86 -13.60
CA SER A 15 -10.74 -5.67 -12.15
C SER A 15 -9.45 -5.43 -11.37
N ILE A 16 -8.29 -5.85 -11.91
CA ILE A 16 -6.99 -5.74 -11.22
C ILE A 16 -6.51 -4.28 -11.17
N PHE A 17 -6.82 -3.49 -12.19
CA PHE A 17 -6.42 -2.07 -12.27
C PHE A 17 -7.26 -1.18 -11.37
N ALA A 18 -8.57 -1.42 -11.27
CA ALA A 18 -9.45 -0.67 -10.38
C ALA A 18 -9.07 -0.89 -8.90
N GLN A 19 -8.83 -2.15 -8.52
CA GLN A 19 -8.46 -2.48 -7.13
C GLN A 19 -7.09 -1.91 -6.76
N GLN A 20 -6.11 -1.95 -7.68
CA GLN A 20 -4.79 -1.35 -7.45
C GLN A 20 -4.85 0.17 -7.29
N ASN A 21 -5.79 0.85 -7.97
CA ASN A 21 -6.02 2.28 -7.80
C ASN A 21 -6.60 2.61 -6.42
N ASP A 22 -7.53 1.78 -5.92
CA ASP A 22 -8.12 1.97 -4.60
C ASP A 22 -7.14 1.68 -3.44
N TYR A 23 -6.27 0.67 -3.58
CA TYR A 23 -5.17 0.45 -2.63
C TYR A 23 -4.16 1.59 -2.63
N CYS A 24 -3.87 2.16 -3.81
CA CYS A 24 -2.98 3.30 -3.92
C CYS A 24 -3.56 4.54 -3.21
N LYS A 25 -4.83 4.86 -3.43
CA LYS A 25 -5.52 5.95 -2.70
C LYS A 25 -5.55 5.72 -1.19
N THR A 26 -5.86 4.48 -0.77
CA THR A 26 -5.87 4.11 0.64
C THR A 26 -4.49 4.29 1.25
N CYS A 27 -3.43 3.90 0.53
CA CYS A 27 -2.07 4.13 0.98
C CYS A 27 -1.75 5.61 1.15
N TYR A 28 -2.21 6.49 0.24
CA TYR A 28 -1.98 7.94 0.40
C TYR A 28 -2.59 8.47 1.69
N LYS A 29 -3.78 7.98 2.05
CA LYS A 29 -4.42 8.28 3.33
C LYS A 29 -3.54 7.80 4.50
N ILE A 30 -3.18 6.52 4.52
CA ILE A 30 -2.31 5.92 5.55
C ILE A 30 -0.99 6.71 5.70
N ILE A 31 -0.35 7.11 4.60
CA ILE A 31 0.91 7.88 4.66
C ILE A 31 0.69 9.30 5.21
N ASN A 32 -0.44 9.93 4.90
CA ASN A 32 -0.79 11.22 5.51
C ASN A 32 -1.02 11.07 7.01
N ASP A 33 -1.81 10.07 7.40
CA ASP A 33 -2.15 9.81 8.80
C ASP A 33 -0.88 9.52 9.62
N LEU A 34 0.06 8.71 9.08
CA LEU A 34 1.38 8.49 9.68
C LEU A 34 2.21 9.77 9.79
N LYS A 35 2.18 10.63 8.76
CA LYS A 35 2.90 11.91 8.79
C LYS A 35 2.30 12.83 9.86
N GLU A 36 1.01 12.79 10.09
CA GLU A 36 0.37 13.53 11.18
C GLU A 36 0.76 12.94 12.54
N GLU A 37 0.70 11.62 12.71
CA GLU A 37 1.08 10.91 13.96
C GLU A 37 2.52 11.23 14.37
N PHE A 38 3.45 11.26 13.42
CA PHE A 38 4.86 11.52 13.68
C PHE A 38 5.28 12.98 13.48
N ASN A 39 4.34 13.94 13.52
CA ASN A 39 4.63 15.38 13.38
C ASN A 39 5.50 15.73 12.16
N GLN A 40 5.23 15.08 11.03
CA GLN A 40 5.91 15.21 9.73
C GLN A 40 7.39 14.72 9.71
N GLY A 41 7.87 14.08 10.79
CA GLY A 41 9.27 13.66 10.93
C GLY A 41 9.42 12.18 11.27
N PHE A 42 10.34 11.49 10.60
CA PHE A 42 10.62 10.05 10.85
C PHE A 42 12.02 9.81 11.42
N ASP A 43 12.66 10.89 11.90
CA ASP A 43 13.95 10.84 12.56
C ASP A 43 13.79 10.21 13.94
N GLY A 44 14.60 9.20 14.26
CA GLY A 44 14.48 8.45 15.51
C GLY A 44 13.41 7.35 15.52
N ILE A 45 12.48 7.32 14.55
CA ILE A 45 11.46 6.27 14.47
C ILE A 45 12.08 4.94 14.06
N THR A 46 11.88 3.89 14.85
CA THR A 46 12.35 2.54 14.53
C THR A 46 11.41 1.84 13.53
N VAL A 47 11.91 0.82 12.85
CA VAL A 47 11.08 -0.02 11.98
C VAL A 47 9.91 -0.63 12.75
N ASN A 48 10.12 -1.04 14.00
CA ASN A 48 9.05 -1.62 14.83
C ASN A 48 7.97 -0.61 15.21
N GLN A 49 8.34 0.65 15.50
CA GLN A 49 7.36 1.71 15.75
C GLN A 49 6.54 2.00 14.48
N LEU A 50 7.20 2.10 13.33
CA LEU A 50 6.52 2.27 12.05
C LEU A 50 5.58 1.11 11.73
N ILE A 51 5.99 -0.14 11.99
CA ILE A 51 5.14 -1.32 11.80
C ILE A 51 3.89 -1.25 12.69
N LYS A 52 4.03 -0.83 13.95
CA LYS A 52 2.87 -0.70 14.86
C LYS A 52 1.89 0.35 14.38
N ALA A 53 2.37 1.50 13.93
CA ALA A 53 1.54 2.55 13.37
C ALA A 53 0.82 2.07 12.09
N LEU A 54 1.56 1.43 11.17
CA LEU A 54 0.96 0.82 9.97
C LEU A 54 -0.07 -0.28 10.29
N ASP A 55 0.14 -1.07 11.35
CA ASP A 55 -0.79 -2.09 11.78
C ASP A 55 -2.12 -1.48 12.23
N GLN A 56 -2.08 -0.35 12.93
CA GLN A 56 -3.25 0.42 13.34
C GLN A 56 -3.95 1.05 12.13
N GLU A 57 -3.19 1.74 11.28
CA GLU A 57 -3.71 2.38 10.06
C GLU A 57 -4.38 1.39 9.10
N CYS A 58 -3.79 0.19 8.94
CA CYS A 58 -4.39 -0.87 8.13
C CYS A 58 -5.73 -1.36 8.71
N LYS A 59 -5.88 -1.42 10.03
CA LYS A 59 -7.14 -1.82 10.70
C LYS A 59 -8.21 -0.75 10.60
N ASP A 60 -7.81 0.51 10.68
CA ASP A 60 -8.75 1.64 10.65
C ASP A 60 -9.21 1.93 9.22
N ALA A 61 -8.34 1.71 8.23
CA ALA A 61 -8.65 1.95 6.82
C ALA A 61 -9.30 0.77 6.09
N LEU A 62 -9.08 -0.48 6.54
CA LEU A 62 -9.47 -1.69 5.83
C LEU A 62 -10.09 -2.73 6.76
N GLY A 63 -10.98 -3.56 6.23
CA GLY A 63 -11.55 -4.71 6.94
C GLY A 63 -11.25 -6.04 6.25
N GLY A 64 -11.31 -7.12 7.03
CA GLY A 64 -11.26 -8.50 6.53
C GLY A 64 -9.93 -8.87 5.86
N SER A 65 -9.99 -9.51 4.68
CA SER A 65 -8.78 -9.96 3.97
C SER A 65 -7.85 -8.82 3.57
N ASN A 66 -8.39 -7.61 3.34
CA ASN A 66 -7.61 -6.48 2.88
C ASN A 66 -6.74 -5.90 3.99
N GLU A 67 -7.23 -5.92 5.23
CA GLU A 67 -6.45 -5.59 6.44
C GLU A 67 -5.24 -6.52 6.55
N MET A 68 -5.44 -7.83 6.46
CA MET A 68 -4.35 -8.81 6.57
C MET A 68 -3.28 -8.63 5.48
N ILE A 69 -3.72 -8.38 4.24
CA ILE A 69 -2.80 -8.09 3.12
C ILE A 69 -2.04 -6.79 3.38
N CYS A 70 -2.72 -5.76 3.89
CA CYS A 70 -2.11 -4.48 4.21
C CYS A 70 -1.02 -4.63 5.27
N ILE A 71 -1.34 -5.28 6.39
CA ILE A 71 -0.41 -5.53 7.49
C ILE A 71 0.79 -6.35 7.03
N SER A 72 0.56 -7.43 6.28
CA SER A 72 1.63 -8.29 5.76
C SER A 72 2.56 -7.52 4.82
N THR A 73 1.98 -6.74 3.91
CA THR A 73 2.71 -5.92 2.95
C THR A 73 3.49 -4.79 3.65
N ALA A 74 2.88 -4.14 4.64
CA ALA A 74 3.50 -3.12 5.47
C ALA A 74 4.70 -3.68 6.23
N LYS A 75 4.55 -4.82 6.92
CA LYS A 75 5.64 -5.48 7.66
C LYS A 75 6.81 -5.83 6.75
N LYS A 76 6.54 -6.37 5.56
CA LYS A 76 7.57 -6.74 4.58
C LYS A 76 8.34 -5.53 4.04
N ASN A 77 7.67 -4.38 3.91
CA ASN A 77 8.24 -3.19 3.26
C ASN A 77 8.61 -2.05 4.23
N ALA A 78 8.33 -2.18 5.53
CA ALA A 78 8.50 -1.10 6.53
C ALA A 78 9.92 -0.52 6.56
N ALA A 79 10.95 -1.36 6.45
CA ALA A 79 12.34 -0.88 6.40
C ALA A 79 12.63 -0.02 5.16
N LYS A 80 12.05 -0.38 4.01
CA LYS A 80 12.18 0.39 2.76
C LYS A 80 11.36 1.69 2.84
N LEU A 81 10.14 1.61 3.36
CA LEU A 81 9.29 2.77 3.59
C LEU A 81 9.97 3.79 4.51
N LEU A 82 10.51 3.35 5.65
CA LEU A 82 11.18 4.24 6.61
C LEU A 82 12.36 4.99 5.96
N LYS A 83 13.13 4.32 5.11
CA LYS A 83 14.21 4.98 4.34
C LYS A 83 13.67 6.07 3.40
N VAL A 84 12.52 5.83 2.76
CA VAL A 84 11.88 6.83 1.89
C VAL A 84 11.33 7.98 2.71
N LEU A 85 10.62 7.72 3.80
CA LEU A 85 10.01 8.74 4.65
C LEU A 85 11.05 9.66 5.32
N ARG A 86 12.24 9.13 5.64
CA ARG A 86 13.38 9.92 6.12
C ARG A 86 14.07 10.74 5.04
N LYS A 87 13.82 10.46 3.76
CA LYS A 87 14.41 11.23 2.68
C LYS A 87 13.71 12.59 2.61
N LYS A 88 14.49 13.66 2.77
CA LYS A 88 14.00 15.04 2.60
C LYS A 88 13.34 15.21 1.23
N GLY A 89 12.14 15.77 1.21
CA GLY A 89 11.35 15.97 -0.01
C GLY A 89 10.67 14.71 -0.55
N SER A 90 10.62 13.61 0.21
CA SER A 90 9.82 12.45 -0.15
C SER A 90 8.32 12.79 -0.16
N ASN A 91 7.62 12.31 -1.19
CA ASN A 91 6.17 12.49 -1.32
C ASN A 91 5.42 11.18 -1.07
N ASN A 92 4.10 11.28 -0.93
CA ASN A 92 3.26 10.13 -0.60
C ASN A 92 3.29 9.05 -1.69
N ASN A 93 3.45 9.45 -2.96
CA ASN A 93 3.60 8.50 -4.07
C ASN A 93 4.82 7.60 -3.87
N GLN A 94 5.98 8.18 -3.57
CA GLN A 94 7.22 7.43 -3.34
C GLN A 94 7.09 6.49 -2.15
N ALA A 95 6.43 6.93 -1.08
CA ALA A 95 6.15 6.11 0.09
C ALA A 95 5.22 4.92 -0.26
N CYS A 96 4.17 5.16 -1.04
CA CYS A 96 3.23 4.12 -1.45
C CYS A 96 3.77 3.15 -2.48
N ILE A 97 4.68 3.60 -3.35
CA ILE A 97 5.50 2.73 -4.21
C ILE A 97 6.45 1.88 -3.35
N ALA A 98 7.04 2.46 -2.29
CA ALA A 98 7.91 1.72 -1.38
C ALA A 98 7.15 0.63 -0.62
N LEU A 99 5.89 0.89 -0.25
CA LEU A 99 4.98 -0.10 0.33
C LEU A 99 4.47 -1.13 -0.69
N GLY A 100 4.50 -0.83 -1.99
CA GLY A 100 4.00 -1.71 -3.04
C GLY A 100 2.49 -1.60 -3.30
N PHE A 101 1.82 -0.60 -2.73
CA PHE A 101 0.39 -0.32 -2.99
C PHE A 101 0.17 0.49 -4.27
N CYS A 102 1.16 1.30 -4.68
CA CYS A 102 1.14 2.03 -5.94
C CYS A 102 2.19 1.47 -6.90
N LYS A 103 1.89 1.50 -8.20
CA LYS A 103 2.90 1.31 -9.25
C LYS A 103 3.50 2.66 -9.63
N ASN A 104 4.75 2.64 -10.09
CA ASN A 104 5.36 3.80 -10.70
C ASN A 104 4.69 4.01 -12.06
N ILE A 105 3.82 5.01 -12.16
CA ILE A 105 3.22 5.41 -13.43
C ILE A 105 4.24 6.37 -14.05
N VAL A 106 5.00 5.85 -15.01
CA VAL A 106 5.86 6.66 -15.90
C VAL A 106 4.97 7.40 -16.88
#